data_AF-A0A818MYR7-F1
#
_entry.id   AF-A0A818MYR7-F1
#
_cell.length_a   1.000
_cell.length_b   1.000
_cell.length_c   1.000
_cell.angle_alpha   90.00
_cell.angle_beta   90.00
_cell.angle_gamma   90.00
#
_symmetry.space_group_name_H-M   'P 1'
#
loop_
_entity.id
_entity.type
_entity.pdbx_description
1 polymer ?
#
loop_
_entity_poly.entity_id
_entity_poly.type
_entity_poly.pdbx_seq_one_letter_code
_entity_poly.pdbx_strand_id
1 'polypeptide(L)' 'RVLDIKDLILVVNYDCQNHYEDYVHRCGRTGRAGNIDYAYTFLTRAQEQKN' A
#
# COMPACT_ATOMS: atom_id res chain seq x y z
N ARG A 1 -14.14 -1.61 -5.52
CA ARG A 1 -14.01 -2.31 -6.84
C ARG A 1 -12.53 -2.62 -7.03
N VAL A 2 -12.19 -3.83 -7.48
CA VAL A 2 -10.79 -4.27 -7.67
C VAL A 2 -10.27 -3.67 -8.98
N LEU A 3 -9.19 -2.88 -8.91
CA LEU A 3 -8.49 -2.36 -10.08
C LEU A 3 -7.33 -3.29 -10.41
N ASP A 4 -7.40 -3.96 -11.56
CA ASP A 4 -6.36 -4.89 -12.03
C ASP A 4 -5.49 -4.18 -13.08
N ILE A 5 -4.26 -3.86 -12.68
CA ILE A 5 -3.26 -3.21 -13.54
C ILE A 5 -2.10 -4.18 -13.65
N LYS A 6 -1.79 -4.58 -14.87
CA LYS A 6 -0.62 -5.41 -15.15
C LYS A 6 0.65 -4.60 -14.92
N ASP A 7 1.67 -5.24 -14.35
CA ASP A 7 3.01 -4.69 -14.16
C ASP A 7 3.06 -3.40 -13.31
N LEU A 8 2.26 -3.36 -12.23
CA LEU A 8 2.34 -2.27 -11.26
C LEU A 8 3.61 -2.39 -10.39
N ILE A 9 4.60 -1.55 -10.68
CA ILE A 9 5.91 -1.56 -10.01
C ILE A 9 5.99 -0.72 -8.72
N LEU A 10 4.99 0.13 -8.48
CA LEU A 10 5.01 1.08 -7.37
C LEU A 10 3.60 1.41 -6.85
N VAL A 11 3.42 1.30 -5.54
CA VAL A 11 2.27 1.82 -4.81
C VAL A 11 2.71 2.97 -3.91
N VAL A 12 2.04 4.11 -4.00
CA VAL A 12 2.22 5.23 -3.06
C VAL A 12 0.92 5.48 -2.31
N ASN A 13 0.96 5.27 -1.00
CA ASN A 13 -0.09 5.63 -0.07
C ASN A 13 0.18 7.05 0.42
N TYR A 14 -0.42 8.04 -0.25
CA TYR A 14 -0.29 9.45 0.13
C TYR A 14 -0.82 9.71 1.54
N ASP A 15 -1.99 9.11 1.85
CA ASP A 15 -2.51 9.02 3.21
C ASP A 15 -2.48 7.55 3.66
N CYS A 16 -2.06 7.32 4.91
CA CYS A 16 -2.15 6.01 5.55
C CYS A 16 -3.61 5.57 5.69
N GLN A 17 -3.86 4.28 5.49
CA GLN A 17 -5.22 3.72 5.60
C GLN A 17 -5.64 3.60 7.07
N ASN A 18 -6.94 3.82 7.33
CA ASN A 18 -7.50 3.74 8.68
C ASN A 18 -7.57 2.29 9.21
N HIS A 19 -7.68 1.31 8.31
CA HIS A 19 -7.70 -0.11 8.65
C HIS A 19 -6.51 -0.82 8.02
N TYR A 20 -5.91 -1.72 8.78
CA TYR A 20 -4.77 -2.51 8.34
C TYR A 20 -5.11 -3.39 7.12
N GLU A 21 -6.32 -3.93 7.05
CA GLU A 21 -6.78 -4.76 5.93
C GLU A 21 -6.76 -3.99 4.60
N ASP A 22 -7.16 -2.72 4.62
CA ASP A 22 -7.12 -1.85 3.44
C ASP A 22 -5.68 -1.56 2.99
N TYR A 23 -4.76 -1.39 3.94
CA TYR A 23 -3.33 -1.25 3.67
C TYR A 23 -2.77 -2.50 2.97
N VAL A 24 -3.06 -3.70 3.51
CA VAL A 24 -2.62 -4.96 2.92
C VAL A 24 -3.17 -5.14 1.50
N HIS A 25 -4.44 -4.82 1.28
CA HIS A 25 -5.05 -4.91 -0.05
C HIS A 25 -4.49 -3.92 -1.07
N ARG A 26 -4.05 -2.72 -0.64
CA ARG A 26 -3.38 -1.75 -1.51
C ARG A 26 -1.95 -2.20 -1.83
N CYS A 27 -1.17 -2.59 -0.84
CA CYS A 27 0.20 -3.07 -1.03
C CYS A 27 0.23 -4.36 -1.87
N GLY A 28 -0.76 -5.24 -1.75
CA GLY A 28 -0.89 -6.45 -2.57
C GLY A 28 -1.19 -6.22 -4.06
N ARG A 29 -1.26 -4.96 -4.52
CA ARG A 29 -1.33 -4.61 -5.96
C ARG A 29 0.02 -4.68 -6.66
N THR A 30 1.10 -4.68 -5.90
CA THR A 30 2.49 -4.75 -6.37
C THR A 30 3.17 -6.00 -5.79
N GLY A 31 4.38 -6.34 -6.25
CA GLY A 31 5.17 -7.47 -5.73
C GLY A 31 4.62 -8.84 -6.14
N ARG A 32 4.03 -8.93 -7.34
CA ARG A 32 3.42 -10.18 -7.85
C ARG A 32 4.41 -10.92 -8.77
N ALA A 33 4.25 -12.24 -8.84
CA ALA A 33 4.98 -13.12 -9.76
C ALA A 33 6.53 -13.08 -9.66
N GLY A 34 7.08 -12.78 -8.48
CA GLY A 34 8.52 -12.78 -8.23
C GLY A 34 9.25 -11.50 -8.62
N ASN A 35 8.53 -10.48 -9.10
CA ASN A 35 9.09 -9.16 -9.33
C ASN A 35 9.37 -8.44 -7.99
N ILE A 36 10.49 -7.72 -7.94
CA ILE A 36 10.80 -6.81 -6.83
C ILE A 36 10.13 -5.48 -7.13
N ASP A 37 9.08 -5.18 -6.39
CA ASP A 37 8.36 -3.92 -6.49
C ASP A 37 8.25 -3.23 -5.12
N TYR A 38 7.73 -1.99 -5.11
CA TYR A 38 7.79 -1.12 -3.92
C TYR A 38 6.42 -0.59 -3.51
N ALA A 39 6.24 -0.46 -2.19
CA ALA A 39 5.12 0.25 -1.60
C ALA A 39 5.62 1.25 -0.56
N TYR A 40 5.34 2.54 -0.77
CA TYR A 40 5.67 3.61 0.18
C TYR A 40 4.41 4.21 0.77
N THR A 41 4.45 4.51 2.05
CA THR A 41 3.35 5.16 2.77
C THR A 41 3.87 6.37 3.50
N PHE A 42 3.23 7.51 3.27
CA PHE A 42 3.50 8.69 4.08
C PHE A 42 2.76 8.56 5.40
N LEU A 43 3.52 8.72 6.49
CA LEU A 43 2.99 8.71 7.85
C LEU A 43 3.06 10.12 8.40
N THR A 44 1.92 10.60 8.87
CA THR A 44 1.82 11.86 9.60
C THR A 44 1.77 11.60 11.10
N ARG A 45 2.03 12.63 11.91
CA ARG A 45 1.91 12.56 13.38
C ARG A 45 0.52 12.16 13.85
N ALA A 46 -0.52 12.50 13.10
CA ALA A 46 -1.89 12.09 13.42
C ALA A 46 -2.12 10.58 13.27
N GLN A 47 -1.26 9.90 12.50
CA GLN A 47 -1.32 8.46 12.23
C GLN A 47 -0.30 7.67 13.06
N GLU A 48 0.49 8.32 13.93
CA GLU A 48 1.23 7.63 15.00
C GLU A 48 0.21 7.06 15.99
N GLN A 49 -0.15 5.78 15.83
CA GLN A 49 -0.85 5.06 16.89
C GLN A 49 0.11 4.93 18.07
N LYS A 50 -0.24 5.56 19.19
CA LYS A 50 0.35 5.21 20.49
C LYS A 50 -0.06 3.77 20.78
N ASN A 51 0.90 2.85 20.69
CA ASN A 51 0.80 1.52 21.29
C ASN A 51 0.42 1.63 22.77
#